data_AF-U2RBM0-F1
#
_entry.id   AF-U2RBM0-F1
#
_cell.length_a   1.000
_cell.length_b   1.000
_cell.length_c   1.000
_cell.angle_alpha   90.00
_cell.angle_beta   90.00
_cell.angle_gamma   90.00
#
_symmetry.space_group_name_H-M   'P 1'
#
loop_
_entity.id
_entity.type
_entity.pdbx_description
1 polymer ?
#
loop_
_entity_poly.entity_id
_entity_poly.type
_entity_poly.pdbx_seq_one_letter_code
_entity_poly.pdbx_strand_id
1 'polypeptide(L)' 'MANANLSIRVDKETKEKANELFNKFGLTMTTAVNMFLKTAIRENRIPFELKLEEEPNEVDFRSNERS' A
#
# COMPACT_ATOMS: atom_id res chain seq x y z
N MET A 1 -1.23 -15.12 -21.14
CA MET A 1 -1.39 -13.77 -20.55
C MET A 1 -0.21 -12.93 -20.99
N ALA A 2 -0.42 -11.67 -21.38
CA ALA A 2 0.67 -10.78 -21.73
C ALA A 2 1.42 -10.36 -20.46
N ASN A 3 2.74 -10.48 -20.47
CA ASN A 3 3.59 -10.03 -19.37
C ASN A 3 3.97 -8.56 -19.62
N ALA A 4 3.92 -7.74 -18.57
CA ALA A 4 4.40 -6.37 -18.60
C ALA A 4 5.58 -6.22 -17.64
N ASN A 5 6.59 -5.46 -18.05
CA ASN A 5 7.75 -5.16 -17.22
C ASN A 5 7.49 -3.88 -16.42
N LEU A 6 7.71 -3.94 -15.09
CA LEU A 6 7.59 -2.80 -14.18
C LEU A 6 8.95 -2.53 -13.54
N SER A 7 9.49 -1.32 -13.75
CA SER A 7 10.74 -0.87 -13.12
C SER A 7 10.42 0.20 -12.08
N ILE A 8 10.82 -0.04 -10.83
CA ILE A 8 10.55 0.83 -9.68
C ILE A 8 11.88 1.28 -9.09
N ARG A 9 12.05 2.60 -8.90
CA ARG A 9 13.16 3.13 -8.11
C ARG A 9 12.74 3.19 -6.65
N VAL A 10 13.60 2.69 -5.79
CA VAL A 10 13.44 2.68 -4.34
C VAL A 10 14.82 2.79 -3.72
N ASP A 11 14.89 3.40 -2.55
CA ASP A 11 16.11 3.52 -1.75
C ASP A 11 16.60 2.12 -1.34
N LYS A 12 17.92 1.98 -1.23
CA LYS A 12 18.54 0.69 -0.92
C LYS A 12 18.04 0.14 0.42
N GLU A 13 17.97 0.98 1.44
CA GLU A 13 17.53 0.60 2.79
C GLU A 13 16.07 0.14 2.80
N THR A 14 15.18 0.89 2.15
CA THR A 14 13.75 0.54 2.04
C THR A 14 13.57 -0.80 1.32
N LYS A 15 14.33 -1.04 0.25
CA LYS A 15 14.30 -2.32 -0.48
C LYS A 15 14.75 -3.49 0.39
N GLU A 16 15.83 -3.33 1.14
CA GLU A 16 16.36 -4.37 2.03
C GLU A 16 15.36 -4.71 3.14
N LYS A 17 14.81 -3.69 3.82
CA LYS A 17 13.78 -3.87 4.85
C LYS A 17 12.52 -4.55 4.31
N ALA A 18 12.03 -4.11 3.16
CA ALA A 18 10.85 -4.69 2.53
C ALA A 18 11.10 -6.16 2.11
N ASN A 19 12.28 -6.48 1.56
CA ASN A 19 12.64 -7.85 1.24
C ASN A 19 12.67 -8.75 2.48
N GLU A 20 13.29 -8.31 3.58
CA GLU A 20 13.31 -9.07 4.83
C GLU A 20 11.91 -9.30 5.38
N LEU A 21 11.07 -8.26 5.35
CA LEU A 21 9.68 -8.35 5.79
C LEU A 21 8.89 -9.36 4.96
N PHE A 22 8.94 -9.26 3.63
CA PHE A 22 8.18 -10.17 2.76
C PHE A 22 8.71 -11.60 2.83
N ASN A 23 10.02 -11.80 2.97
CA ASN A 23 10.61 -13.12 3.16
C ASN A 23 10.12 -13.78 4.46
N LYS A 24 9.90 -13.02 5.54
CA LYS A 24 9.29 -13.56 6.78
C LYS A 24 7.86 -14.07 6.55
N PHE A 25 7.15 -13.50 5.57
CA PHE A 25 5.83 -13.97 5.14
C PHE A 25 5.87 -15.04 4.03
N GLY A 26 7.06 -15.46 3.59
CA GLY A 26 7.23 -16.40 2.47
C GLY A 26 6.89 -15.80 1.11
N LEU A 27 6.93 -14.47 0.99
CA LEU A 27 6.59 -13.73 -0.22
C LEU A 27 7.85 -13.13 -0.86
N THR A 28 7.87 -13.11 -2.18
CA THR A 28 8.86 -12.32 -2.93
C THR A 28 8.35 -10.88 -3.09
N MET A 29 9.28 -9.94 -3.31
CA MET A 29 8.95 -8.55 -3.64
C MET A 29 7.96 -8.45 -4.81
N THR A 30 8.17 -9.23 -5.87
CA THR A 30 7.29 -9.26 -7.05
C THR A 30 5.89 -9.75 -6.69
N THR A 31 5.77 -10.76 -5.83
CA THR A 31 4.46 -11.24 -5.36
C THR A 31 3.74 -10.17 -4.54
N ALA A 32 4.46 -9.50 -3.63
CA ALA A 32 3.90 -8.43 -2.80
C ALA A 32 3.40 -7.25 -3.64
N VAL A 33 4.20 -6.78 -4.61
CA VAL A 33 3.80 -5.69 -5.53
C VAL A 33 2.60 -6.10 -6.39
N ASN A 34 2.58 -7.32 -6.92
CA ASN A 34 1.43 -7.81 -7.69
C ASN A 34 0.16 -7.91 -6.83
N MET A 35 0.30 -8.32 -5.57
CA MET A 35 -0.82 -8.37 -4.63
C MET A 35 -1.36 -6.96 -4.35
N PHE A 36 -0.48 -6.00 -4.11
CA PHE A 36 -0.85 -4.60 -3.95
C PHE A 36 -1.67 -4.08 -5.15
N LEU A 37 -1.16 -4.27 -6.37
CA LEU A 37 -1.85 -3.82 -7.60
C LEU A 37 -3.22 -4.48 -7.76
N LYS A 38 -3.31 -5.79 -7.54
CA LYS A 38 -4.58 -6.53 -7.65
C LYS A 38 -5.60 -6.07 -6.60
N THR A 39 -5.17 -5.85 -5.36
CA THR A 39 -6.05 -5.37 -4.30
C THR A 39 -6.53 -3.94 -4.58
N ALA A 40 -5.63 -3.07 -5.05
CA ALA A 40 -5.97 -1.69 -5.39
C ALA A 40 -7.03 -1.62 -6.51
N ILE A 41 -6.86 -2.44 -7.56
CA ILE A 41 -7.83 -2.54 -8.66
C ILE A 41 -9.16 -3.13 -8.16
N ARG A 42 -9.11 -4.20 -7.35
CA ARG A 42 -10.31 -4.88 -6.84
C ARG A 42 -11.18 -3.96 -5.99
N GLU A 43 -10.55 -3.11 -5.18
CA GLU A 43 -11.25 -2.25 -4.20
C GLU A 43 -11.43 -0.81 -4.69
N ASN A 44 -10.93 -0.46 -5.89
CA ASN A 44 -10.91 0.90 -6.43
C ASN A 44 -10.38 1.95 -5.43
N ARG A 45 -9.40 1.55 -4.60
CA ARG A 45 -8.78 2.41 -3.58
C ARG A 45 -7.34 1.99 -3.35
N ILE A 46 -6.59 2.82 -2.63
CA ILE A 46 -5.27 2.46 -2.15
C ILE A 46 -5.41 1.47 -0.97
N PRO A 47 -4.78 0.27 -1.02
CA PRO A 47 -4.94 -0.77 -0.02
C PRO A 47 -4.04 -0.57 1.20
N PHE A 48 -3.96 0.66 1.68
CA PHE A 48 -3.41 1.05 2.98
C PHE A 48 -4.19 2.27 3.47
N GLU A 49 -4.21 2.45 4.79
CA GLU A 49 -4.80 3.65 5.38
C GLU A 49 -3.91 4.85 5.07
N LEU A 50 -4.46 5.85 4.38
CA LEU A 50 -3.81 7.15 4.21
C LEU A 50 -3.95 7.91 5.53
N LYS A 51 -2.94 7.79 6.38
CA LYS A 51 -2.79 8.66 7.54
C LYS A 51 -1.83 9.78 7.15
N LEU A 52 -2.31 11.02 7.23
CA LEU A 52 -1.38 12.10 7.50
C LEU A 52 -0.85 11.79 8.90
N GLU A 53 0.46 11.89 9.13
CA GLU A 53 0.95 11.89 10.50
C GLU A 53 0.23 13.05 11.21
N GLU A 54 -0.83 12.71 11.94
CA GLU A 54 -1.64 13.68 12.65
C GLU A 54 -0.73 14.26 13.73
N GLU A 55 -0.23 15.48 13.50
CA GLU A 55 -0.34 16.50 14.53
C GLU A 55 -1.76 16.37 15.12
N PRO A 56 -1.90 16.16 16.45
CA PRO A 56 -3.14 15.68 17.04
C PRO A 56 -4.20 16.75 16.89
N ASN A 57 -5.09 16.61 15.91
CA ASN A 57 -6.27 17.45 15.79
C ASN A 57 -7.47 16.56 15.54
N GLU A 58 -8.17 16.28 16.63
CA GLU A 58 -9.54 15.79 16.66
C GLU A 58 -10.42 16.72 15.80
N VAL A 59 -10.81 16.28 14.61
CA VAL A 59 -12.06 16.73 13.99
C VAL A 59 -12.66 15.58 13.20
N ASP A 60 -13.46 14.79 13.93
CA ASP A 60 -14.44 13.86 13.40
C ASP A 60 -15.45 14.65 12.55
N PHE A 61 -15.22 14.73 11.24
CA PHE A 61 -16.25 15.15 10.28
C PHE A 61 -17.24 14.01 10.08
N ARG A 62 -17.95 13.66 11.16
CA ARG A 62 -19.24 12.97 11.05
C ARG A 62 -20.18 13.89 10.30
N SER A 63 -20.30 13.58 9.02
CA SER A 63 -21.42 13.94 8.16
C SER A 63 -22.72 13.76 8.94
N ASN A 64 -23.25 14.86 9.48
CA ASN A 64 -24.67 14.95 9.80
C ASN A 64 -25.37 15.61 8.62
N GLU A 65 -25.48 14.84 7.52
CA GLU A 65 -26.71 14.90 6.74
C GLU A 65 -27.77 14.15 7.56
N ARG A 66 -28.74 14.88 8.12
CA ARG A 66 -30.18 14.63 7.90
C ARG A 66 -31.07 15.59 8.68
N SER A 67 -31.93 16.22 7.87
CA SER A 67 -33.20 16.90 8.15
C SER A 67 -33.19 18.38 8.51
#